data_AF-A0A0W8DNU6-F1
#
_entry.id   AF-A0A0W8DNU6-F1
#
_cell.length_a   1.000
_cell.length_b   1.000
_cell.length_c   1.000
_cell.angle_alpha   90.00
_cell.angle_beta   90.00
_cell.angle_gamma   90.00
#
_symmetry.space_group_name_H-M   'P 1'
#
loop_
_entity.id
_entity.type
_entity.pdbx_description
1 polymer ?
#
loop_
_entity_poly.entity_id
_entity_poly.type
_entity_poly.pdbx_seq_one_letter_code
_entity_poly.pdbx_strand_id
1 'polypeptide(L)'
;MVLATDNSVHSAYLGKLENLVRRATEEGWKAADPEDDRLVLQMALHAADVSNPTKSLRTYLIWTGRIQQEFYEQGDKERELLLPIVLATLGAYTTLIMLFKLKPSKKKEEEIVIPSSSSSTSTSIPSLFDDEFDEWSKLPGNLDKWEKSLETIGN
;
A
#
# COMPACT_ATOMS: atom_id res chain seq x y z
N MET A 1 -3.58 22.00 14.01
CA MET A 1 -3.52 20.52 13.96
C MET A 1 -4.29 19.96 12.78
N VAL A 2 -5.57 20.32 12.56
CA VAL A 2 -6.37 19.84 11.41
C VAL A 2 -5.68 20.07 10.05
N LEU A 3 -5.06 21.23 9.82
CA LEU A 3 -4.33 21.48 8.57
C LEU A 3 -3.16 20.51 8.29
N ALA A 4 -2.72 19.74 9.29
CA ALA A 4 -1.67 18.74 9.10
C ALA A 4 -2.20 17.41 8.53
N THR A 5 -3.54 17.21 8.46
CA THR A 5 -4.14 16.03 7.82
C THR A 5 -4.23 16.17 6.30
N ASP A 6 -3.94 17.36 5.74
CA ASP A 6 -3.89 17.56 4.30
C ASP A 6 -2.74 16.74 3.69
N ASN A 7 -3.07 15.88 2.73
CA ASN A 7 -2.08 15.04 2.06
C ASN A 7 -1.09 15.87 1.21
N SER A 8 -1.42 17.11 0.83
CA SER A 8 -0.53 18.00 0.08
C SER A 8 0.75 18.37 0.83
N VAL A 9 0.69 18.36 2.17
CA VAL A 9 1.82 18.70 3.05
C VAL A 9 2.53 17.47 3.61
N HIS A 10 2.03 16.26 3.32
CA HIS A 10 2.53 14.99 3.88
C HIS A 10 4.05 14.88 3.81
N SER A 11 4.64 15.00 2.62
CA SER A 11 6.09 14.85 2.43
C SER A 11 6.91 15.89 3.20
N ALA A 12 6.40 17.12 3.32
CA ALA A 12 7.08 18.19 4.05
C ALA A 12 7.10 17.91 5.56
N TYR A 13 6.01 17.40 6.13
CA TYR A 13 5.96 17.02 7.53
C TYR A 13 6.76 15.75 7.81
N LEU A 14 6.75 14.77 6.91
CA LEU A 14 7.54 13.56 7.03
C LEU A 14 9.05 13.88 7.08
N GLY A 15 9.54 14.75 6.19
CA GLY A 15 10.94 15.18 6.23
C GLY A 15 11.32 15.94 7.51
N LYS A 16 10.38 16.68 8.12
CA LYS A 16 10.61 17.29 9.45
C LYS A 16 10.69 16.23 10.55
N LEU A 17 9.81 15.24 10.51
CA LEU A 17 9.80 14.13 11.47
C LEU A 17 11.08 13.29 11.36
N GLU A 18 11.54 12.98 10.15
CA GLU A 18 12.81 12.27 9.92
C GLU A 18 14.00 13.01 10.53
N ASN A 19 14.06 14.34 10.33
CA ASN A 19 15.10 15.17 10.93
C ASN A 19 15.02 15.20 12.46
N LEU A 20 13.81 15.27 13.02
CA LEU A 20 13.59 15.19 14.46
C LEU A 20 14.06 13.84 15.02
N VAL A 21 13.67 12.73 14.38
CA VAL A 21 14.08 11.38 14.77
C VAL A 21 15.61 11.24 14.72
N ARG A 22 16.25 11.75 13.66
CA ARG A 22 17.71 11.74 13.54
C ARG A 22 18.39 12.50 14.68
N ARG A 23 17.96 13.75 14.95
CA ARG A 23 18.48 14.54 16.08
C ARG A 23 18.28 13.84 17.41
N ALA A 24 17.08 13.30 17.66
CA ALA A 24 16.76 12.59 18.90
C ALA A 24 17.59 11.30 19.08
N THR A 25 17.98 10.65 17.98
CA THR A 25 18.84 9.46 18.01
C THR A 25 20.31 9.83 18.31
N GLU A 26 20.80 10.96 17.77
CA GLU A 26 22.19 11.42 17.96
C GLU A 26 22.41 12.13 19.31
N GLU A 27 21.50 13.02 19.70
CA GLU A 27 21.65 13.92 20.87
C GLU A 27 20.78 13.51 22.08
N GLY A 28 19.91 12.52 21.91
CA GLY A 28 18.86 12.17 22.87
C GLY A 28 17.59 13.03 22.71
N TRP A 29 16.47 12.52 23.21
CA TRP A 29 15.18 13.23 23.18
C TRP A 29 15.20 14.42 24.15
N LYS A 30 15.03 15.63 23.61
CA LYS A 30 14.85 16.85 24.40
C LYS A 30 13.37 17.00 24.72
N ALA A 31 12.95 16.52 25.88
CA ALA A 31 11.57 16.65 26.32
C ALA A 31 11.16 18.14 26.44
N ALA A 32 9.92 18.44 26.05
CA ALA A 32 9.27 19.75 26.18
C ALA A 32 9.80 20.89 25.29
N ASP A 33 10.34 20.57 24.10
CA ASP A 33 10.42 21.57 23.01
C ASP A 33 9.01 21.72 22.37
N PRO A 34 8.34 22.88 22.50
CA PRO A 34 6.97 23.05 22.03
C PRO A 34 6.79 22.81 20.52
N GLU A 35 7.82 23.04 19.71
CA GLU A 35 7.74 22.84 18.25
C GLU A 35 7.87 21.36 17.89
N ASP A 36 8.76 20.62 18.58
CA ASP A 36 8.90 19.18 18.39
C ASP A 36 7.64 18.44 18.90
N ASP A 37 7.10 18.83 20.06
CA ASP A 37 5.84 18.28 20.59
C ASP A 37 4.66 18.52 19.63
N ARG A 38 4.57 19.74 19.08
CA ARG A 38 3.54 20.08 18.08
C ARG A 38 3.69 19.22 16.83
N LEU A 39 4.90 19.05 16.31
CA LEU A 39 5.17 18.23 15.13
C LEU A 39 4.75 16.77 15.35
N VAL A 40 5.10 16.20 16.51
CA VAL A 40 4.73 14.82 16.86
C VAL A 40 3.21 14.67 16.93
N LEU A 41 2.50 15.61 17.56
CA LEU A 41 1.04 15.58 17.63
C LEU A 41 0.38 15.71 16.25
N GLN A 42 0.92 16.57 15.38
CA GLN A 42 0.45 16.70 14.00
C GLN A 42 0.64 15.39 13.22
N MET A 43 1.78 14.71 13.40
CA MET A 43 2.06 13.43 12.76
C MET A 43 1.25 12.28 13.33
N ALA A 44 1.02 12.24 14.64
CA ALA A 44 0.14 11.26 15.26
C ALA A 44 -1.31 11.39 14.75
N LEU A 45 -1.80 12.62 14.59
CA LEU A 45 -3.12 12.87 14.03
C LEU A 45 -3.21 12.43 12.55
N HIS A 46 -2.22 12.79 11.72
CA HIS A 46 -2.18 12.37 10.32
C HIS A 46 -2.07 10.85 10.17
N ALA A 47 -1.23 10.21 10.98
CA ALA A 47 -1.09 8.76 11.01
C ALA A 47 -2.39 8.07 11.39
N ALA A 48 -3.18 8.66 12.30
CA ALA A 48 -4.50 8.15 12.65
C ALA A 48 -5.47 8.22 11.45
N ASP A 49 -5.43 9.32 10.68
CA ASP A 49 -6.25 9.53 9.48
C ASP A 49 -5.98 8.47 8.39
N VAL A 50 -4.70 8.15 8.16
CA VAL A 50 -4.28 7.13 7.18
C VAL A 50 -4.11 5.72 7.78
N SER A 51 -4.62 5.46 8.99
CA SER A 51 -4.35 4.22 9.72
C SER A 51 -5.12 2.99 9.21
N ASN A 52 -6.07 3.14 8.29
CA ASN A 52 -6.96 2.04 7.85
C ASN A 52 -6.22 0.77 7.39
N PRO A 53 -5.13 0.85 6.60
CA PRO A 53 -4.37 -0.35 6.19
C PRO A 53 -3.64 -1.06 7.34
N THR A 54 -3.47 -0.41 8.49
CA THR A 54 -2.81 -1.00 9.68
C THR A 54 -3.80 -1.77 10.58
N LYS A 55 -5.10 -1.71 10.28
CA LYS A 55 -6.14 -2.45 11.01
C LYS A 55 -6.23 -3.90 10.51
N SER A 56 -6.92 -4.75 11.26
CA SER A 56 -7.25 -6.11 10.80
C SER A 56 -7.93 -6.08 9.44
N LEU A 57 -7.64 -7.07 8.58
CA LEU A 57 -8.12 -7.15 7.20
C LEU A 57 -9.64 -6.91 7.08
N ARG A 58 -10.45 -7.52 7.95
CA ARG A 58 -11.91 -7.30 7.98
C ARG A 58 -12.30 -5.83 8.10
N THR A 59 -11.67 -5.09 9.01
CA THR A 59 -11.90 -3.66 9.21
C THR A 59 -11.39 -2.84 8.04
N TYR A 60 -10.20 -3.18 7.54
CA TYR A 60 -9.61 -2.50 6.40
C TYR A 60 -10.52 -2.59 5.16
N LEU A 61 -11.05 -3.78 4.84
CA LEU A 61 -11.96 -3.98 3.71
C LEU A 61 -13.24 -3.13 3.79
N ILE A 62 -13.81 -2.96 4.98
CA ILE A 62 -14.98 -2.09 5.19
C ILE A 62 -14.65 -0.64 4.82
N TRP A 63 -13.52 -0.12 5.29
CA TRP A 63 -13.11 1.26 5.00
C TRP A 63 -12.71 1.44 3.53
N THR A 64 -12.03 0.46 2.94
CA THR A 64 -11.71 0.45 1.51
C THR A 64 -12.98 0.51 0.66
N GLY A 65 -14.00 -0.29 0.98
CA GLY A 65 -15.28 -0.27 0.27
C GLY A 65 -15.98 1.09 0.35
N ARG A 66 -15.92 1.76 1.51
CA ARG A 66 -16.48 3.11 1.70
C ARG A 66 -15.75 4.17 0.88
N ILE A 67 -14.41 4.17 0.92
CA ILE A 67 -13.58 5.10 0.15
C ILE A 67 -13.78 4.87 -1.36
N GLN A 68 -13.86 3.61 -1.79
CA GLN A 68 -14.14 3.25 -3.18
C GLN A 68 -15.50 3.77 -3.65
N GLN A 69 -16.54 3.65 -2.81
CA GLN A 69 -17.86 4.20 -3.13
C GLN A 69 -17.82 5.72 -3.29
N GLU A 70 -17.21 6.45 -2.35
CA GLU A 70 -17.07 7.91 -2.41
C GLU A 70 -16.35 8.37 -3.69
N PHE A 71 -15.30 7.65 -4.06
CA PHE A 71 -14.54 7.85 -5.29
C PHE A 71 -15.37 7.65 -6.57
N TYR A 72 -16.27 6.68 -6.59
CA TYR A 72 -17.19 6.49 -7.71
C TYR A 72 -18.23 7.59 -7.80
N GLU A 73 -18.79 8.00 -6.67
CA GLU A 73 -19.73 9.13 -6.61
C GLU A 73 -19.08 10.44 -7.06
N GLN A 74 -17.81 10.65 -6.73
CA GLN A 74 -17.03 11.78 -7.26
C GLN A 74 -16.85 11.67 -8.78
N GLY A 75 -16.44 10.49 -9.28
CA GLY A 75 -16.23 10.28 -10.71
C GLY A 75 -17.52 10.45 -11.54
N ASP A 76 -18.67 10.08 -10.98
CA ASP A 76 -19.98 10.31 -11.59
C ASP A 76 -20.28 11.81 -11.71
N LYS A 77 -20.03 12.59 -10.64
CA LYS A 77 -20.17 14.06 -10.67
C LYS A 77 -19.20 14.72 -11.66
N GLU A 78 -17.96 14.26 -11.71
CA GLU A 78 -16.96 14.74 -12.69
C GLU A 78 -17.46 14.49 -14.12
N ARG A 79 -18.02 13.30 -14.39
CA ARG A 79 -18.60 12.96 -15.69
C ARG A 79 -19.79 13.87 -16.05
N GLU A 80 -20.71 14.11 -15.11
CA GLU A 80 -21.86 15.00 -15.31
C GLU A 80 -21.45 16.44 -15.63
N LEU A 81 -20.37 16.92 -15.00
CA LEU A 81 -19.81 18.24 -15.22
C LEU A 81 -18.87 18.33 -16.43
N LEU A 82 -18.72 17.25 -17.21
CA LEU A 82 -17.78 17.14 -18.33
C LEU A 82 -16.32 17.42 -17.92
N LEU A 83 -15.96 17.09 -16.68
CA LEU A 83 -14.61 17.16 -16.15
C LEU A 83 -13.86 15.84 -16.39
N PRO A 84 -12.51 15.87 -16.48
CA PRO A 84 -11.71 14.66 -16.51
C PRO A 84 -11.91 13.85 -15.22
N ILE A 85 -12.20 12.55 -15.36
CA ILE A 85 -12.37 11.66 -14.20
C ILE A 85 -11.00 11.41 -13.55
N VAL A 86 -10.80 11.91 -12.34
CA VAL A 86 -9.48 11.99 -11.69
C VAL A 86 -8.86 10.61 -11.49
N LEU A 87 -9.62 9.63 -11.00
CA LEU A 87 -9.08 8.29 -10.78
C LEU A 87 -8.77 7.53 -12.07
N ALA A 88 -9.58 7.74 -13.11
CA ALA A 88 -9.33 7.15 -14.42
C ALA A 88 -8.04 7.72 -15.04
N THR A 89 -7.85 9.05 -14.94
CA THR A 89 -6.63 9.70 -15.44
C THR A 89 -5.40 9.26 -14.66
N LEU A 90 -5.45 9.22 -13.33
CA LEU A 90 -4.36 8.70 -12.50
C LEU A 90 -4.01 7.24 -12.85
N GLY A 91 -5.00 6.37 -13.01
CA GLY A 91 -4.79 4.96 -13.42
C GLY A 91 -4.15 4.82 -14.80
N ALA A 92 -4.52 5.69 -15.75
CA ALA A 92 -3.89 5.74 -17.06
C ALA A 92 -2.43 6.20 -16.98
N TYR A 93 -2.15 7.26 -16.19
CA TYR A 93 -0.80 7.77 -15.98
C TYR A 93 0.11 6.74 -15.28
N THR A 94 -0.37 6.03 -14.26
CA THR A 94 0.43 5.01 -13.57
C THR A 94 0.76 3.84 -14.47
N THR A 95 -0.21 3.36 -15.26
CA THR A 95 -0.01 2.31 -16.26
C THR A 95 1.01 2.75 -17.31
N LEU A 96 0.91 3.98 -17.81
CA LEU A 96 1.83 4.53 -18.79
C LEU A 96 3.25 4.64 -18.21
N ILE A 97 3.40 5.15 -16.99
CA ILE A 97 4.69 5.24 -16.29
C ILE A 97 5.29 3.84 -16.06
N MET A 98 4.49 2.85 -15.68
CA MET A 98 4.95 1.46 -15.57
C MET A 98 5.44 0.93 -16.91
N LEU A 99 4.73 1.15 -18.01
CA LEU A 99 5.19 0.73 -19.34
C LEU A 99 6.50 1.41 -19.76
N PHE A 100 6.72 2.67 -19.37
CA PHE A 100 7.99 3.37 -19.64
C PHE A 100 9.13 3.00 -18.67
N LYS A 101 8.82 2.57 -17.43
CA LYS A 101 9.82 2.18 -16.42
C LYS A 101 10.12 0.69 -16.36
N LEU A 102 9.24 -0.15 -16.90
CA LEU A 102 9.53 -1.55 -17.17
C LEU A 102 10.47 -1.61 -18.37
N LYS A 103 11.77 -1.55 -18.06
CA LYS A 103 12.85 -1.87 -19.00
C LYS A 103 12.49 -3.22 -19.65
N PRO A 104 12.46 -3.34 -21.00
CA PRO A 104 12.20 -4.63 -21.63
C PRO A 104 13.31 -5.58 -21.18
N SER A 105 12.97 -6.54 -20.31
CA SER A 105 13.89 -7.59 -19.92
C SER A 105 14.18 -8.41 -21.17
N LYS A 106 15.45 -8.42 -21.59
CA LYS A 106 15.91 -9.37 -22.61
C LYS A 106 15.75 -10.75 -21.97
N LYS A 107 14.66 -11.45 -22.30
CA LYS A 107 14.49 -12.87 -21.95
C LYS A 107 15.70 -13.61 -22.50
N LYS A 108 16.61 -14.04 -21.62
CA LYS A 108 17.40 -15.25 -21.89
C LYS A 108 16.41 -16.39 -21.72
N GLU A 109 16.29 -17.21 -22.76
CA GLU A 109 15.66 -18.52 -22.67
C GLU A 109 16.45 -19.32 -21.63
N GLU A 110 15.92 -19.41 -20.42
CA GLU A 110 16.42 -20.34 -19.42
C GLU A 110 15.75 -21.69 -19.67
N GLU A 111 16.59 -22.65 -20.05
CA GLU A 111 16.30 -24.05 -20.25
C GLU A 111 15.60 -24.62 -19.01
N ILE A 112 14.52 -25.37 -19.24
CA ILE A 112 13.74 -26.03 -18.19
C ILE A 112 14.60 -27.11 -17.55
N VAL A 113 15.29 -26.79 -16.46
CA VAL A 113 15.84 -27.80 -15.55
C VAL A 113 14.74 -28.11 -14.55
N ILE A 114 14.13 -29.28 -14.69
CA ILE A 114 13.21 -29.86 -13.70
C ILE A 114 14.06 -30.24 -12.48
N PRO A 115 13.92 -29.58 -11.30
CA PRO A 115 14.52 -30.11 -10.09
C PRO A 115 13.62 -31.21 -9.55
N SER A 116 14.21 -32.39 -9.42
CA SER A 116 13.68 -33.56 -8.74
C SER A 116 13.02 -33.21 -7.40
N SER A 117 11.87 -33.85 -7.17
CA SER A 117 11.10 -33.90 -5.93
C SER A 117 11.89 -33.60 -4.64
N SER A 118 11.55 -32.49 -3.99
CA SER A 118 11.57 -32.45 -2.53
C SER A 118 10.19 -31.99 -2.06
N SER A 119 9.51 -32.92 -1.41
CA SER A 119 8.23 -32.72 -0.76
C SER A 119 8.41 -31.80 0.44
N SER A 120 7.98 -30.54 0.35
CA SER A 120 7.56 -29.75 1.49
C SER A 120 6.08 -29.42 1.35
N THR A 121 5.27 -30.28 1.94
CA THR A 121 3.85 -30.07 2.21
C THR A 121 3.69 -28.96 3.26
N SER A 122 3.86 -27.71 2.84
CA SER A 122 3.38 -26.56 3.61
C SER A 122 1.90 -26.34 3.27
N THR A 123 1.02 -26.71 4.21
CA THR A 123 -0.44 -26.61 4.03
C THR A 123 -0.97 -25.18 4.10
N SER A 124 -0.15 -24.24 4.59
CA SER A 124 -0.48 -22.82 4.79
C SER A 124 -0.30 -21.99 3.51
N ILE A 125 -1.24 -21.10 3.25
CA ILE A 125 -1.18 -20.10 2.18
C ILE A 125 -0.27 -18.96 2.66
N PRO A 126 0.86 -18.68 1.98
CA PRO A 126 1.75 -17.57 2.35
C PRO A 126 1.08 -16.21 2.11
N SER A 127 1.53 -15.19 2.83
CA SER A 127 1.10 -13.82 2.60
C SER A 127 1.58 -13.34 1.24
N LEU A 128 0.83 -12.44 0.61
CA LEU A 128 1.22 -11.79 -0.65
C LEU A 128 2.58 -11.06 -0.55
N PHE A 129 2.98 -10.68 0.67
CA PHE A 129 4.22 -9.95 0.94
C PHE A 129 5.39 -10.84 1.38
N ASP A 130 5.20 -12.15 1.43
CA ASP A 130 6.26 -13.10 1.77
C ASP A 130 7.08 -13.41 0.50
N ASP A 131 8.41 -13.50 0.65
CA ASP A 131 9.33 -13.80 -0.46
C ASP A 131 9.01 -15.16 -1.15
N GLU A 132 8.36 -16.07 -0.44
CA GLU A 132 7.96 -17.39 -0.92
C GLU A 132 6.69 -17.38 -1.80
N PHE A 133 5.92 -16.28 -1.80
CA PHE A 133 4.64 -16.20 -2.52
C PHE A 133 4.82 -16.31 -4.05
N ASP A 134 5.89 -15.74 -4.58
CA ASP A 134 6.18 -15.74 -6.02
C ASP A 134 6.52 -17.14 -6.55
N GLU A 135 7.14 -17.99 -5.74
CA GLU A 135 7.40 -19.38 -6.10
C GLU A 135 6.17 -20.24 -5.87
N TRP A 136 5.47 -20.02 -4.75
CA TRP A 136 4.26 -20.74 -4.38
C TRP A 136 3.11 -20.52 -5.38
N SER A 137 2.93 -19.31 -5.91
CA SER A 137 1.86 -18.95 -6.85
C SER A 137 2.02 -19.57 -8.25
N LYS A 138 3.24 -19.93 -8.63
CA LYS A 138 3.53 -20.58 -9.93
C LYS A 138 3.08 -22.05 -9.97
N LEU A 139 2.82 -22.65 -8.81
CA LEU A 139 2.35 -24.03 -8.73
C LEU A 139 0.88 -24.13 -9.17
N PRO A 140 0.53 -25.15 -9.98
CA PRO A 140 -0.83 -25.28 -10.52
C PRO A 140 -1.86 -25.48 -9.40
N GLY A 141 -2.93 -24.68 -9.40
CA GLY A 141 -4.04 -24.75 -8.43
C GLY A 141 -3.80 -23.97 -7.12
N ASN A 142 -2.61 -23.41 -6.89
CA ASN A 142 -2.35 -22.61 -5.70
C ASN A 142 -3.02 -21.23 -5.76
N LEU A 143 -3.09 -20.60 -6.94
CA LEU A 143 -3.83 -19.34 -7.12
C LEU A 143 -5.33 -19.50 -6.81
N ASP A 144 -5.97 -20.55 -7.29
CA ASP A 144 -7.39 -20.83 -6.99
C ASP A 144 -7.62 -21.07 -5.50
N LYS A 145 -6.64 -21.68 -4.81
CA LYS A 145 -6.67 -21.89 -3.36
C LYS A 145 -6.52 -20.57 -2.60
N TRP A 146 -5.66 -19.67 -3.06
CA TRP A 146 -5.50 -18.33 -2.51
C TRP A 146 -6.76 -17.49 -2.69
N GLU A 147 -7.35 -17.48 -3.89
CA GLU A 147 -8.58 -16.74 -4.18
C GLU A 147 -9.74 -17.18 -3.29
N LYS A 148 -9.97 -18.49 -3.14
CA LYS A 148 -10.99 -19.04 -2.22
C LYS A 148 -10.75 -18.68 -0.74
N SER A 149 -9.49 -18.52 -0.34
CA SER A 149 -9.17 -18.11 1.04
C SER A 149 -9.64 -16.69 1.33
N LEU A 150 -9.62 -15.80 0.33
CA LEU A 150 -10.12 -14.42 0.47
C LEU A 150 -11.63 -14.39 0.70
N GLU A 151 -12.38 -15.29 0.05
CA GLU A 151 -13.83 -15.43 0.25
C GLU A 151 -14.17 -15.93 1.66
N THR A 152 -13.31 -16.78 2.24
CA THR A 152 -13.55 -17.38 3.56
C THR A 152 -13.26 -16.39 4.71
N ILE A 153 -12.41 -15.38 4.47
CA ILE A 153 -12.10 -14.30 5.43
C ILE A 153 -13.27 -13.29 5.56
N GLY A 154 -14.23 -13.34 4.63
CA GLY A 154 -15.39 -12.44 4.57
C GLY A 154 -16.59 -12.78 5.46
N ASN A 155 -16.59 -13.90 6.19
CA ASN A 155 -17.68 -14.31 7.11
C ASN A 155 -17.34 -14.06 8.58
#